data_AF-A0A135VUZ8-F1
#
_entry.id   AF-A0A135VUZ8-F1
#
_cell.length_a   1.000
_cell.length_b   1.000
_cell.length_c   1.000
_cell.angle_alpha   90.00
_cell.angle_beta   90.00
_cell.angle_gamma   90.00
#
_symmetry.space_group_name_H-M   'P 1'
#
loop_
_entity.id
_entity.type
_entity.pdbx_description
1 polymer ?
#
loop_
_entity_poly.entity_id
_entity_poly.type
_entity_poly.pdbx_seq_one_letter_code
_entity_poly.pdbx_strand_id
1 'polypeptide(L)'
;MTVRLKGESLYSAMRLVNLLLREADTKLTTLSMPGHQEPDPEIYVVTRIPWRDAAGDDQVLPQLPRLLSILDTLRGNRGVPTEVYLDSTEGLAAYLPTGVHISDIPSRPREAVQCLRSAIENTKEHFFSTMHDVERYFWRMARKRGYNRDIVERIVRKERGFDSPAQRAKYHQLLREYFSTRFTIHTAEWCLRVEV
;
A
#
# COMPACT_ATOMS: atom_id res chain seq x y z
N MET A 1 28.70 -16.01 -23.01
CA MET A 1 29.58 -15.14 -22.17
C MET A 1 29.01 -13.73 -21.95
N THR A 2 27.73 -13.48 -22.29
CA THR A 2 27.12 -12.14 -22.38
C THR A 2 26.22 -11.75 -21.19
N VAL A 3 25.87 -12.72 -20.34
CA VAL A 3 24.92 -12.51 -19.21
C VAL A 3 25.58 -11.77 -18.03
N ARG A 4 26.87 -11.98 -17.77
CA ARG A 4 27.59 -11.32 -16.66
C ARG A 4 27.68 -9.79 -16.83
N LEU A 5 27.92 -9.30 -18.05
CA LEU A 5 28.05 -7.87 -18.33
C LEU A 5 26.72 -7.11 -18.21
N LYS A 6 25.59 -7.76 -18.52
CA LYS A 6 24.25 -7.16 -18.33
C LYS A 6 23.88 -7.04 -16.85
N GLY A 7 24.21 -8.05 -16.03
CA GLY A 7 23.95 -8.03 -14.58
C GLY A 7 24.67 -6.88 -13.86
N GLU A 8 25.96 -6.66 -14.13
CA GLU A 8 26.74 -5.59 -13.49
C GLU A 8 26.26 -4.18 -13.90
N SER A 9 25.91 -4.00 -15.18
CA SER A 9 25.33 -2.75 -15.69
C SER A 9 23.96 -2.46 -15.09
N LEU A 10 23.15 -3.49 -14.83
CA LEU A 10 21.83 -3.36 -14.22
C LEU A 10 21.91 -2.96 -12.75
N TYR A 11 22.68 -3.69 -11.94
CA TYR A 11 22.84 -3.34 -10.51
C TYR A 11 23.39 -1.92 -10.37
N SER A 12 24.25 -1.50 -11.31
CA SER A 12 24.73 -0.12 -11.40
C SER A 12 23.60 0.88 -11.72
N ALA A 13 22.69 0.56 -12.65
CA ALA A 13 21.55 1.41 -13.00
C ALA A 13 20.52 1.50 -11.87
N MET A 14 20.13 0.37 -11.25
CA MET A 14 19.24 0.36 -10.09
C MET A 14 19.84 1.13 -8.91
N ARG A 15 21.15 0.94 -8.65
CA ARG A 15 21.86 1.68 -7.60
C ARG A 15 21.90 3.17 -7.89
N LEU A 16 22.13 3.57 -9.15
CA LEU A 16 22.08 4.97 -9.55
C LEU A 16 20.68 5.57 -9.35
N VAL A 17 19.61 4.87 -9.77
CA VAL A 17 18.24 5.34 -9.54
C VAL A 17 17.93 5.45 -8.04
N ASN A 18 18.33 4.45 -7.23
CA ASN A 18 18.18 4.52 -5.78
C ASN A 18 18.99 5.65 -5.13
N LEU A 19 20.17 5.99 -5.68
CA LEU A 19 20.94 7.16 -5.24
C LEU A 19 20.26 8.47 -5.63
N LEU A 20 19.67 8.55 -6.82
CA LEU A 20 18.88 9.71 -7.25
C LEU A 20 17.61 9.89 -6.40
N LEU A 21 17.07 8.78 -5.88
CA LEU A 21 15.89 8.75 -5.01
C LEU A 21 16.23 8.69 -3.52
N ARG A 22 17.48 8.96 -3.13
CA ARG A 22 17.93 8.79 -1.72
C ARG A 22 17.09 9.59 -0.71
N GLU A 23 16.51 10.71 -1.14
CA GLU A 23 15.68 11.61 -0.33
C GLU A 23 14.18 11.29 -0.44
N ALA A 24 13.80 10.35 -1.31
CA ALA A 24 12.43 9.91 -1.51
C ALA A 24 12.13 8.62 -0.73
N ASP A 25 10.88 8.45 -0.32
CA ASP A 25 10.36 7.23 0.29
C ASP A 25 10.12 6.10 -0.73
N THR A 26 10.94 6.02 -1.78
CA THR A 26 10.77 5.08 -2.89
C THR A 26 12.13 4.51 -3.31
N LYS A 27 12.21 3.20 -3.46
CA LYS A 27 13.40 2.46 -3.91
C LYS A 27 13.02 1.33 -4.85
N LEU A 28 13.95 0.92 -5.70
CA LEU A 28 13.83 -0.26 -6.54
C LEU A 28 14.58 -1.45 -5.92
N THR A 29 13.96 -2.62 -5.98
CA THR A 29 14.56 -3.89 -5.56
C THR A 29 14.10 -5.02 -6.46
N THR A 30 14.77 -6.17 -6.36
CA THR A 30 14.26 -7.47 -6.84
C THR A 30 13.97 -8.34 -5.61
N LEU A 31 12.94 -9.18 -5.66
CA LEU A 31 12.66 -10.13 -4.58
C LEU A 31 13.27 -11.49 -4.90
N SER A 32 14.31 -11.88 -4.17
CA SER A 32 14.88 -13.23 -4.27
C SER A 32 14.28 -14.12 -3.18
N MET A 33 13.56 -15.17 -3.57
CA MET A 33 13.07 -16.16 -2.62
C MET A 33 14.23 -17.05 -2.14
N PRO A 34 14.37 -17.33 -0.82
CA PRO A 34 15.36 -18.28 -0.34
C PRO A 34 15.12 -19.65 -0.99
N GLY A 35 16.12 -20.16 -1.72
CA GLY A 35 16.06 -21.47 -2.36
C GLY A 35 15.44 -21.51 -3.77
N HIS A 36 15.01 -20.37 -4.35
CA HIS A 36 14.60 -20.28 -5.75
C HIS A 36 15.27 -19.06 -6.40
N GLN A 37 16.32 -19.28 -7.20
CA GLN A 37 16.79 -18.27 -8.14
C GLN A 37 15.82 -18.23 -9.32
N GLU A 38 14.98 -17.20 -9.35
CA GLU A 38 14.15 -16.90 -10.51
C GLU A 38 15.08 -16.52 -11.68
N PRO A 39 14.98 -17.18 -12.85
CA PRO A 39 15.93 -17.01 -13.94
C PRO A 39 15.90 -15.59 -14.54
N ASP A 40 14.78 -14.88 -14.36
CA ASP A 40 14.58 -13.50 -14.74
C ASP A 40 13.68 -12.83 -13.69
N PRO A 41 14.25 -12.24 -12.63
CA PRO A 41 13.46 -11.73 -11.52
C PRO A 41 12.76 -10.42 -11.91
N GLU A 42 11.55 -10.25 -11.39
CA GLU A 42 10.78 -9.02 -11.53
C GLU A 42 11.34 -7.91 -10.62
N ILE A 43 11.23 -6.67 -11.09
CA ILE A 43 11.57 -5.48 -10.33
C ILE A 43 10.35 -4.98 -9.56
N TYR A 44 10.61 -4.61 -8.30
CA TYR A 44 9.64 -4.10 -7.37
C TYR A 44 9.96 -2.66 -6.99
N VAL A 45 8.92 -1.85 -6.91
CA VAL A 45 8.97 -0.53 -6.26
C VAL A 45 8.65 -0.72 -4.80
N VAL A 46 9.64 -0.49 -3.95
CA VAL A 46 9.47 -0.43 -2.50
C VAL A 46 9.16 1.00 -2.13
N THR A 47 7.98 1.25 -1.58
CA THR A 47 7.58 2.58 -1.13
C THR A 47 6.84 2.55 0.19
N ARG A 48 6.96 3.63 0.96
CA ARG A 48 6.20 3.83 2.19
C ARG A 48 4.93 4.60 1.87
N ILE A 49 3.79 4.01 2.21
CA ILE A 49 2.47 4.58 1.97
C ILE A 49 1.92 5.13 3.29
N PRO A 50 1.63 6.44 3.38
CA PRO A 50 0.94 6.99 4.53
C PRO A 50 -0.51 6.52 4.52
N TRP A 51 -0.90 5.82 5.57
CA TRP A 51 -2.29 5.41 5.81
C TRP A 51 -3.00 6.35 6.79
N ARG A 52 -2.24 7.05 7.65
CA ARG A 52 -2.72 8.03 8.61
C ARG A 52 -2.53 9.46 8.07
N ASP A 53 -3.52 10.34 8.27
CA ASP A 53 -3.40 11.76 7.96
C ASP A 53 -2.49 12.45 8.99
N ALA A 54 -1.54 13.28 8.51
CA ALA A 54 -0.58 13.98 9.36
C ALA A 54 -1.23 14.99 10.35
N ALA A 55 -2.45 15.43 10.06
CA ALA A 55 -3.25 16.34 10.89
C ALA A 55 -4.34 15.60 11.70
N GLY A 56 -4.44 14.28 11.56
CA GLY A 56 -5.46 13.47 12.22
C GLY A 56 -5.09 13.23 13.68
N ASP A 57 -5.87 13.83 14.58
CA ASP A 57 -6.06 13.38 15.98
C ASP A 57 -6.11 11.83 16.05
N ASP A 58 -5.84 11.23 17.21
CA ASP A 58 -5.65 9.78 17.47
C ASP A 58 -6.82 8.83 17.10
N GLN A 59 -7.73 9.29 16.25
CA GLN A 59 -8.92 8.60 15.79
C GLN A 59 -8.61 7.72 14.56
N VAL A 60 -8.51 6.42 14.82
CA VAL A 60 -8.20 5.42 13.80
C VAL A 60 -9.42 5.06 12.93
N LEU A 61 -10.62 5.03 13.51
CA LEU A 61 -11.83 4.53 12.83
C LEU A 61 -12.18 5.24 11.50
N PRO A 62 -12.07 6.58 11.37
CA PRO A 62 -12.33 7.28 10.11
C PRO A 62 -11.27 6.99 9.04
N GLN A 63 -10.10 6.51 9.45
CA GLN A 63 -8.93 6.24 8.61
C GLN A 63 -8.87 4.77 8.16
N LEU A 64 -9.61 3.87 8.82
CA LEU A 64 -9.70 2.46 8.43
C LEU A 64 -10.09 2.24 6.96
N PRO A 65 -11.04 2.98 6.34
CA PRO A 65 -11.33 2.80 4.91
C PRO A 65 -10.12 2.98 4.01
N ARG A 66 -9.26 3.97 4.31
CA ARG A 66 -8.02 4.20 3.56
C ARG A 66 -7.03 3.07 3.77
N LEU A 67 -6.80 2.69 5.04
CA LEU A 67 -5.92 1.57 5.38
C LEU A 67 -6.37 0.27 4.69
N LEU A 68 -7.66 -0.04 4.74
CA LEU A 68 -8.22 -1.24 4.13
C LEU A 68 -8.19 -1.16 2.60
N SER A 69 -8.37 0.02 2.00
CA SER A 69 -8.21 0.21 0.56
C SER A 69 -6.77 -0.03 0.13
N ILE A 70 -5.78 0.39 0.93
CA ILE A 70 -4.36 0.06 0.70
C ILE A 70 -4.17 -1.46 0.72
N LEU A 71 -4.63 -2.13 1.78
CA LEU A 71 -4.44 -3.58 1.93
C LEU A 71 -5.17 -4.39 0.84
N ASP A 72 -6.36 -3.97 0.44
CA ASP A 72 -7.13 -4.59 -0.63
C ASP A 72 -6.46 -4.37 -2.00
N THR A 73 -5.89 -3.19 -2.24
CA THR A 73 -5.11 -2.89 -3.46
C THR A 73 -3.80 -3.69 -3.51
N LEU A 74 -3.20 -3.96 -2.35
CA LEU A 74 -2.00 -4.80 -2.25
C LEU A 74 -2.30 -6.30 -2.37
N ARG A 75 -3.58 -6.72 -2.38
CA ARG A 75 -3.97 -8.14 -2.39
C ARG A 75 -3.30 -8.90 -3.53
N GLY A 76 -2.68 -10.04 -3.19
CA GLY A 76 -1.95 -10.89 -4.14
C GLY A 76 -0.49 -10.48 -4.35
N ASN A 77 -0.03 -9.36 -3.79
CA ASN A 77 1.37 -8.97 -3.81
C ASN A 77 2.10 -9.53 -2.58
N ARG A 78 3.38 -9.88 -2.74
CA ARG A 78 4.26 -10.39 -1.67
C ARG A 78 4.57 -9.35 -0.56
N GLY A 79 3.98 -8.15 -0.63
CA GLY A 79 4.21 -7.03 0.28
C GLY A 79 3.04 -6.65 1.18
N VAL A 80 1.94 -7.42 1.22
CA VAL A 80 0.83 -7.14 2.15
C VAL A 80 1.29 -7.47 3.58
N PRO A 81 1.27 -6.52 4.53
CA PRO A 81 1.57 -6.82 5.93
C PRO A 81 0.45 -7.71 6.52
N THR A 82 0.84 -8.77 7.23
CA THR A 82 -0.09 -9.65 7.94
C THR A 82 -0.66 -9.00 9.20
N GLU A 83 0.09 -8.07 9.79
CA GLU A 83 -0.30 -7.30 10.97
C GLU A 83 0.11 -5.84 10.79
N VAL A 84 -0.79 -4.91 11.13
CA VAL A 84 -0.58 -3.47 11.03
C VAL A 84 -0.86 -2.83 12.39
N TYR A 85 0.15 -2.16 12.95
CA TYR A 85 0.01 -1.35 14.15
C TYR A 85 -0.64 -0.01 13.82
N LEU A 86 -1.75 0.31 14.49
CA LEU A 86 -2.62 1.45 14.22
C LEU A 86 -2.11 2.77 14.83
N ASP A 87 -1.09 2.71 15.68
CA ASP A 87 -0.36 3.86 16.21
C ASP A 87 0.89 4.21 15.38
N SER A 88 1.26 3.36 14.40
CA SER A 88 2.46 3.56 13.59
C SER A 88 2.36 4.83 12.74
N THR A 89 3.27 5.77 13.01
CA THR A 89 3.50 6.97 12.18
C THR A 89 4.39 6.67 10.97
N GLU A 90 4.99 5.49 10.92
CA GLU A 90 5.95 5.09 9.88
C GLU A 90 5.27 4.66 8.57
N GLY A 91 3.93 4.68 8.48
CA GLY A 91 3.21 4.23 7.29
C GLY A 91 3.37 2.74 7.01
N LEU A 92 2.94 2.31 5.82
CA LEU A 92 3.05 0.93 5.37
C LEU A 92 4.14 0.78 4.31
N ALA A 93 5.11 -0.10 4.55
CA ALA A 93 6.06 -0.50 3.52
C ALA A 93 5.38 -1.44 2.52
N ALA A 94 5.29 -1.04 1.26
CA ALA A 94 4.70 -1.82 0.19
C ALA A 94 5.74 -2.18 -0.86
N TYR A 95 5.67 -3.43 -1.32
CA TYR A 95 6.44 -3.95 -2.44
C TYR A 95 5.49 -4.09 -3.62
N LEU A 96 5.57 -3.13 -4.54
CA LEU A 96 4.69 -3.04 -5.69
C LEU A 96 5.36 -3.70 -6.91
N PRO A 97 4.77 -4.74 -7.50
CA PRO A 97 5.27 -5.33 -8.73
C PRO A 97 5.19 -4.30 -9.86
N THR A 98 6.25 -4.20 -10.67
CA THR A 98 6.28 -3.29 -11.82
C THR A 98 5.84 -3.96 -13.12
N GLY A 99 5.79 -5.29 -13.16
CA GLY A 99 5.68 -6.08 -14.38
C GLY A 99 6.93 -6.07 -15.27
N VAL A 100 7.98 -5.32 -14.88
CA VAL A 100 9.24 -5.21 -15.61
C VAL A 100 10.22 -6.24 -15.06
N HIS A 101 10.72 -7.10 -15.94
CA HIS A 101 11.74 -8.07 -15.59
C HIS A 101 13.14 -7.53 -15.90
N ILE A 102 14.17 -8.16 -15.32
CA ILE A 102 15.57 -7.80 -15.58
C ILE A 102 15.87 -7.81 -17.08
N SER A 103 15.36 -8.82 -17.80
CA SER A 103 15.62 -8.98 -19.23
C SER A 103 15.07 -7.85 -20.10
N ASP A 104 14.01 -7.16 -19.64
CA ASP A 104 13.34 -6.07 -20.34
C ASP A 104 14.13 -4.75 -20.31
N ILE A 105 15.14 -4.64 -19.45
CA ILE A 105 15.84 -3.38 -19.23
C ILE A 105 16.82 -3.08 -20.38
N PRO A 106 16.76 -1.86 -20.96
CA PRO A 106 17.71 -1.43 -21.97
C PRO A 106 19.16 -1.53 -21.50
N SER A 107 20.06 -1.97 -22.37
CA SER A 107 21.48 -2.14 -22.01
C SER A 107 22.23 -0.81 -21.93
N ARG A 108 21.66 0.28 -22.47
CA ARG A 108 22.26 1.62 -22.42
C ARG A 108 21.89 2.30 -21.10
N PRO A 109 22.86 2.83 -20.32
CA PRO A 109 22.60 3.35 -18.98
C PRO A 109 21.53 4.44 -18.90
N ARG A 110 21.53 5.41 -19.85
CA ARG A 110 20.53 6.50 -19.87
C ARG A 110 19.12 5.98 -20.12
N GLU A 111 18.98 5.06 -21.07
CA GLU A 111 17.71 4.42 -21.41
C GLU A 111 17.23 3.52 -20.26
N ALA A 112 18.13 2.80 -19.60
CA ALA A 112 17.84 2.00 -18.41
C ALA A 112 17.30 2.86 -17.26
N VAL A 113 17.97 3.98 -16.95
CA VAL A 113 17.51 4.92 -15.92
C VAL A 113 16.14 5.50 -16.26
N GLN A 114 15.90 5.87 -17.52
CA GLN A 114 14.61 6.40 -17.94
C GLN A 114 13.50 5.34 -17.85
N CYS A 115 13.78 4.12 -18.31
CA CYS A 115 12.88 2.97 -18.18
C CYS A 115 12.49 2.71 -16.71
N LEU A 116 13.49 2.64 -15.82
CA LEU A 116 13.27 2.43 -14.40
C LEU A 116 12.49 3.57 -13.74
N ARG A 117 12.76 4.83 -14.08
CA ARG A 117 11.98 5.97 -13.58
C ARG A 117 10.53 5.92 -14.05
N SER A 118 10.28 5.62 -15.32
CA SER A 118 8.93 5.44 -15.85
C SER A 118 8.20 4.26 -15.17
N ALA A 119 8.89 3.15 -14.91
CA ALA A 119 8.33 2.03 -14.17
C ALA A 119 7.90 2.44 -12.76
N ILE A 120 8.71 3.23 -12.05
CA ILE A 120 8.36 3.76 -10.73
C ILE A 120 7.08 4.62 -10.79
N GLU A 121 7.06 5.62 -11.67
CA GLU A 121 5.94 6.56 -11.76
C GLU A 121 4.65 5.83 -12.15
N ASN A 122 4.70 5.00 -13.20
CA ASN A 122 3.53 4.24 -13.66
C ASN A 122 3.00 3.29 -12.58
N THR A 123 3.90 2.60 -11.86
CA THR A 123 3.52 1.67 -10.78
C THR A 123 2.85 2.41 -9.62
N LYS A 124 3.41 3.56 -9.22
CA LYS A 124 2.81 4.39 -8.17
C LYS A 124 1.47 4.97 -8.61
N GLU A 125 1.39 5.52 -9.82
CA GLU A 125 0.16 6.09 -10.36
C GLU A 125 -0.95 5.03 -10.42
N HIS A 126 -0.66 3.85 -10.96
CA HIS A 126 -1.61 2.75 -11.02
C HIS A 126 -2.08 2.32 -9.62
N PHE A 127 -1.15 2.17 -8.69
CA PHE A 127 -1.45 1.80 -7.31
C PHE A 127 -2.35 2.84 -6.63
N PHE A 128 -1.96 4.12 -6.64
CA PHE A 128 -2.72 5.19 -5.98
C PHE A 128 -4.07 5.45 -6.64
N SER A 129 -4.18 5.32 -7.96
CA SER A 129 -5.46 5.40 -8.67
C SER A 129 -6.39 4.28 -8.24
N THR A 130 -5.90 3.04 -8.21
CA THR A 130 -6.69 1.87 -7.80
C THR A 130 -7.15 2.01 -6.35
N MET A 131 -6.24 2.38 -5.45
CA MET A 131 -6.55 2.65 -4.05
C MET A 131 -7.63 3.73 -3.91
N HIS A 132 -7.51 4.84 -4.66
CA HIS A 132 -8.49 5.92 -4.63
C HIS A 132 -9.86 5.47 -5.13
N ASP A 133 -9.92 4.66 -6.18
CA ASP A 133 -11.18 4.15 -6.73
C ASP A 133 -11.87 3.18 -5.75
N VAL A 134 -11.10 2.29 -5.11
CA VAL A 134 -11.59 1.39 -4.06
C VAL A 134 -12.17 2.20 -2.89
N GLU A 135 -11.43 3.19 -2.39
CA GLU A 135 -11.86 4.04 -1.27
C GLU A 135 -13.10 4.89 -1.65
N ARG A 136 -13.09 5.48 -2.86
CA ARG A 136 -14.21 6.28 -3.37
C ARG A 136 -15.48 5.44 -3.50
N TYR A 137 -15.37 4.20 -3.98
CA TYR A 137 -16.52 3.32 -4.13
C TYR A 137 -17.04 2.86 -2.75
N PHE A 138 -16.16 2.59 -1.79
CA PHE A 138 -16.53 2.35 -0.39
C PHE A 138 -17.37 3.51 0.15
N TRP A 139 -16.85 4.74 0.07
CA TRP A 139 -17.56 5.91 0.60
C TRP A 139 -18.87 6.21 -0.13
N ARG A 140 -18.99 5.84 -1.40
CA ARG A 140 -20.26 5.93 -2.13
C ARG A 140 -21.30 4.95 -1.57
N MET A 141 -20.89 3.73 -1.23
CA MET A 141 -21.75 2.71 -0.62
C MET A 141 -22.08 3.04 0.84
N ALA A 142 -21.10 3.50 1.62
CA ALA A 142 -21.27 3.90 3.01
C ALA A 142 -22.31 5.02 3.15
N ARG A 143 -22.29 6.00 2.23
CA ARG A 143 -23.27 7.10 2.20
C ARG A 143 -24.70 6.62 2.05
N LYS A 144 -24.95 5.59 1.24
CA LYS A 144 -26.29 4.98 1.11
C LYS A 144 -26.79 4.36 2.41
N ARG A 145 -25.87 3.97 3.32
CA ARG A 145 -26.17 3.45 4.65
C ARG A 145 -26.09 4.50 5.75
N GLY A 146 -26.01 5.79 5.39
CA GLY A 146 -25.99 6.91 6.34
C GLY A 146 -24.62 7.23 6.93
N TYR A 147 -23.52 6.73 6.36
CA TYR A 147 -22.15 7.00 6.81
C TYR A 147 -21.39 7.88 5.83
N ASN A 148 -20.74 8.92 6.34
CA ASN A 148 -19.69 9.66 5.66
C ASN A 148 -18.53 9.88 6.66
N ARG A 149 -17.43 10.46 6.21
CA ARG A 149 -16.25 10.70 7.05
C ARG A 149 -16.61 11.48 8.31
N ASP A 150 -17.31 12.60 8.18
CA ASP A 150 -17.70 13.47 9.29
C ASP A 150 -18.56 12.73 10.33
N ILE A 151 -19.54 11.92 9.90
CA ILE A 151 -20.39 11.14 10.80
C ILE A 151 -19.55 10.12 11.58
N VAL A 152 -18.62 9.44 10.92
CA VAL A 152 -17.72 8.48 11.58
C VAL A 152 -16.83 9.19 12.60
N GLU A 153 -16.31 10.38 12.28
CA GLU A 153 -15.54 11.20 13.23
C GLU A 153 -16.37 11.58 14.47
N ARG A 154 -17.63 12.00 14.28
CA ARG A 154 -18.55 12.31 15.41
C ARG A 154 -18.85 11.08 16.28
N ILE A 155 -19.00 9.90 15.67
CA ILE A 155 -19.19 8.63 16.40
C ILE A 155 -17.97 8.31 17.27
N VAL A 156 -16.75 8.55 16.78
CA VAL A 156 -15.52 8.29 17.54
C VAL A 156 -15.38 9.28 18.69
N ARG A 157 -15.66 10.57 18.45
CA ARG A 157 -15.68 11.65 19.45
C ARG A 157 -16.75 11.49 20.51
N LYS A 158 -17.64 10.51 20.39
CA LYS A 158 -18.78 10.28 21.29
C LYS A 158 -19.66 11.53 21.41
N GLU A 159 -19.84 12.25 20.30
CA GLU A 159 -20.71 13.42 20.29
C GLU A 159 -22.15 13.02 20.64
N ARG A 160 -22.85 13.92 21.35
CA ARG A 160 -24.21 13.67 21.82
C ARG A 160 -25.13 13.37 20.63
N GLY A 161 -25.78 12.21 20.64
CA GLY A 161 -26.62 11.70 19.54
C GLY A 161 -25.91 10.77 18.55
N PHE A 162 -24.58 10.66 18.61
CA PHE A 162 -23.76 9.75 17.80
C PHE A 162 -23.02 8.68 18.63
N ASP A 163 -22.99 8.82 19.96
CA ASP A 163 -22.40 7.84 20.88
C ASP A 163 -23.32 6.62 21.08
N SER A 164 -23.32 5.71 20.10
CA SER A 164 -24.02 4.44 20.19
C SER A 164 -23.10 3.28 19.82
N PRO A 165 -22.89 2.30 20.72
CA PRO A 165 -22.14 1.07 20.41
C PRO A 165 -22.71 0.33 19.20
N ALA A 166 -24.03 0.39 19.01
CA ALA A 166 -24.70 -0.22 17.86
C ALA A 166 -24.32 0.46 16.53
N GLN A 167 -24.12 1.78 16.51
CA GLN A 167 -23.67 2.48 15.30
C GLN A 167 -22.23 2.13 14.93
N ARG A 168 -21.35 1.99 15.93
CA ARG A 168 -19.96 1.52 15.73
C ARG A 168 -19.93 0.10 15.17
N ALA A 169 -20.70 -0.81 15.77
CA ALA A 169 -20.79 -2.20 15.32
C ALA A 169 -21.29 -2.30 13.86
N LYS A 170 -22.33 -1.54 13.49
CA LYS A 170 -22.84 -1.46 12.11
C LYS A 170 -21.81 -0.93 11.12
N TYR A 171 -21.00 0.06 11.52
CA TYR A 171 -19.94 0.57 10.67
C TYR A 171 -18.82 -0.45 10.47
N HIS A 172 -18.38 -1.12 11.54
CA HIS A 172 -17.41 -2.23 11.43
C HIS A 172 -17.92 -3.36 10.53
N GLN A 173 -19.21 -3.70 10.63
CA GLN A 173 -19.84 -4.69 9.75
C GLN A 173 -19.79 -4.23 8.29
N LEU A 174 -20.10 -2.97 8.00
CA LEU A 174 -20.00 -2.42 6.65
C LEU A 174 -18.56 -2.52 6.09
N LEU A 175 -17.54 -2.21 6.89
CA LEU A 175 -16.14 -2.36 6.47
C LEU A 175 -15.84 -3.84 6.11
N ARG A 176 -16.26 -4.78 6.95
CA ARG A 176 -16.06 -6.23 6.72
C ARG A 176 -16.81 -6.77 5.51
N GLU A 177 -18.00 -6.25 5.23
CA GLU A 177 -18.80 -6.65 4.07
C GLU A 177 -18.21 -6.17 2.74
N TYR A 178 -17.59 -4.99 2.76
CA TYR A 178 -17.08 -4.36 1.55
C TYR A 178 -15.67 -4.83 1.17
N PHE A 179 -14.75 -4.86 2.14
CA PHE A 179 -13.37 -5.21 1.86
C PHE A 179 -13.22 -6.72 1.75
N SER A 180 -12.61 -7.16 0.67
CA SER A 180 -12.48 -8.58 0.34
C SER A 180 -11.47 -9.28 1.24
N THR A 181 -10.43 -8.55 1.63
CA THR A 181 -9.48 -8.92 2.66
C THR A 181 -10.17 -8.90 4.02
N ARG A 182 -10.23 -10.06 4.67
CA ARG A 182 -10.80 -10.16 6.02
C ARG A 182 -9.79 -9.63 7.01
N PHE A 183 -10.27 -8.80 7.93
CA PHE A 183 -9.44 -8.21 8.96
C PHE A 183 -10.10 -8.35 10.32
N THR A 184 -9.27 -8.65 11.30
CA THR A 184 -9.64 -8.75 12.71
C THR A 184 -8.94 -7.63 13.45
N ILE A 185 -9.74 -6.72 14.01
CA ILE A 185 -9.25 -5.67 14.91
C ILE A 185 -9.18 -6.29 16.30
N HIS A 186 -7.99 -6.39 16.87
CA HIS A 186 -7.82 -6.96 18.20
C HIS A 186 -8.18 -5.95 19.31
N THR A 187 -8.61 -6.48 20.45
CA THR A 187 -9.45 -5.82 21.49
C THR A 187 -8.84 -4.64 22.25
N ALA A 188 -7.61 -4.24 21.98
CA ALA A 188 -7.07 -2.94 22.37
C ALA A 188 -6.67 -2.24 21.08
N GLU A 189 -7.19 -1.04 20.83
CA GLU A 189 -7.27 -0.22 19.59
C GLU A 189 -5.98 0.04 18.76
N TRP A 190 -4.96 -0.81 18.84
CA TRP A 190 -3.59 -0.56 18.37
C TRP A 190 -3.14 -1.51 17.26
N CYS A 191 -3.93 -2.54 16.91
CA CYS A 191 -3.51 -3.53 15.91
C CYS A 191 -4.66 -4.04 15.05
N LEU A 192 -4.41 -4.10 13.74
CA LEU A 192 -5.24 -4.72 12.72
C LEU A 192 -4.50 -5.93 12.16
N ARG A 193 -5.12 -7.11 12.28
CA ARG A 193 -4.62 -8.35 11.70
C ARG A 193 -5.35 -8.66 10.41
N VAL A 194 -4.58 -9.00 9.39
CA VAL A 194 -5.07 -9.38 8.06
C VAL A 194 -5.09 -10.91 7.95
N GLU A 195 -6.23 -11.47 7.56
CA GLU A 195 -6.39 -12.90 7.26
C GLU A 195 -6.27 -13.08 5.74
N VAL A 196 -5.22 -13.80 5.32
CA VAL A 196 -4.89 -14.11 3.91
C VAL A 196 -5.43 -15.47 3.53
#